data_AF-A0A971LZ25-F1
#
_entry.id   AF-A0A971LZ25-F1
#
_cell.length_a   1.000
_cell.length_b   1.000
_cell.length_c   1.000
_cell.angle_alpha   90.00
_cell.angle_beta   90.00
_cell.angle_gamma   90.00
#
_symmetry.space_group_name_H-M   'P 1'
#
loop_
_entity.id
_entity.type
_entity.pdbx_description
1 polymer ?
#
loop_
_entity_poly.entity_id
_entity_poly.type
_entity_poly.pdbx_seq_one_letter_code
_entity_poly.pdbx_strand_id
1 'polypeptide(L)'
;MTITIFSVTGCVRCKIAKNFMSEQGISFVEKNMKEEGKEDFQAFYKANRNAIFRGPEGIEFPIIYDGENIRQSIGAVMAFLYHGKKLDGFFSVGTMHKEWVDGIHVSGGNPKYTEEFLEVLRFLKNNNFKLQVDTNGKNSSILKRIFEENLADVLIMNVLGPEKLYGQLAGEEIDIEDVKRSLALIPEFPKFKIQTTIVPVTREDGTVNYFTPEEIGETAKFIEEGTGTKKNPYVIKAFNPKTSSNPAYKSLEPLENLFPYRSKARMYQVFTEIEN
;
A
#
# COMPACT_ATOMS: atom_id res chain seq x y z
N MET A 1 -21.22 21.64 -0.05
CA MET A 1 -21.56 20.23 -0.34
C MET A 1 -21.44 19.48 0.97
N THR A 2 -22.47 18.73 1.39
CA THR A 2 -22.50 18.08 2.70
C THR A 2 -21.98 16.66 2.58
N ILE A 3 -20.96 16.31 3.36
CA ILE A 3 -20.37 14.97 3.36
C ILE A 3 -21.25 14.02 4.17
N THR A 4 -21.55 12.84 3.63
CA THR A 4 -22.13 11.76 4.43
C THR A 4 -21.01 10.91 5.01
N ILE A 5 -20.98 10.72 6.33
CA ILE A 5 -20.06 9.79 7.00
C ILE A 5 -20.86 8.60 7.52
N PHE A 6 -20.53 7.41 7.02
CA PHE A 6 -21.01 6.16 7.58
C PHE A 6 -20.05 5.72 8.69
N SER A 7 -20.63 5.37 9.83
CA SER A 7 -19.89 5.07 11.06
C SER A 7 -20.50 3.86 11.79
N VAL A 8 -19.79 3.40 12.82
CA VAL A 8 -20.30 2.40 13.77
C VAL A 8 -20.03 2.85 15.20
N THR A 9 -20.95 2.54 16.11
CA THR A 9 -20.83 2.86 17.54
C THR A 9 -19.51 2.34 18.12
N GLY A 10 -18.77 3.19 18.84
CA GLY A 10 -17.47 2.87 19.44
C GLY A 10 -16.26 3.01 18.51
N CYS A 11 -16.45 3.40 17.25
CA CYS A 11 -15.36 3.58 16.29
C CYS A 11 -14.52 4.85 16.57
N VAL A 12 -13.33 4.65 17.14
CA VAL A 12 -12.36 5.75 17.40
C VAL A 12 -11.99 6.49 16.11
N ARG A 13 -11.76 5.77 15.01
CA ARG A 13 -11.43 6.34 13.69
C ARG A 13 -12.54 7.25 13.16
N CYS A 14 -13.79 6.83 13.34
CA CYS A 14 -14.96 7.60 12.94
C CYS A 14 -15.07 8.88 13.78
N LYS A 15 -14.81 8.79 15.08
CA LYS A 15 -14.76 9.97 15.96
C LYS A 15 -13.68 10.97 15.49
N ILE A 16 -12.48 10.50 15.17
CA ILE A 16 -11.38 11.36 14.67
C ILE A 16 -11.79 12.09 13.39
N ALA A 17 -12.36 11.37 12.40
CA ALA A 17 -12.81 11.98 11.16
C ALA A 17 -13.92 13.03 11.37
N LYS A 18 -14.91 12.74 12.24
CA LYS A 18 -15.97 13.69 12.59
C LYS A 18 -15.44 14.92 13.31
N ASN A 19 -14.54 14.74 14.27
CA ASN A 19 -13.91 15.83 15.00
C ASN A 19 -13.14 16.74 14.04
N PHE A 20 -12.35 16.15 13.15
CA PHE A 20 -11.63 16.90 12.12
C PHE A 20 -12.58 17.74 11.25
N MET A 21 -13.66 17.13 10.73
CA MET A 21 -14.63 17.87 9.93
C MET A 21 -15.27 19.03 10.72
N SER A 22 -15.65 18.81 11.98
CA SER A 22 -16.18 19.87 12.85
C SER A 22 -15.18 21.01 13.07
N GLU A 23 -13.92 20.68 13.36
CA GLU A 23 -12.85 21.66 13.59
C GLU A 23 -12.52 22.49 12.35
N GLN A 24 -12.61 21.87 11.16
CA GLN A 24 -12.40 22.53 9.88
C GLN A 24 -13.67 23.21 9.32
N GLY A 25 -14.79 23.17 10.05
CA GLY A 25 -16.07 23.72 9.59
C GLY A 25 -16.66 23.01 8.36
N ILE A 26 -16.27 21.76 8.11
CA ILE A 26 -16.78 20.93 7.02
C ILE A 26 -18.15 20.37 7.43
N SER A 27 -19.19 20.70 6.66
CA SER A 27 -20.55 20.20 6.89
C SER A 27 -20.64 18.70 6.62
N PHE A 28 -21.13 17.92 7.59
CA PHE A 28 -21.36 16.49 7.42
C PHE A 28 -22.66 16.00 8.08
N VAL A 29 -23.16 14.86 7.60
CA VAL A 29 -24.26 14.08 8.19
C VAL A 29 -23.73 12.71 8.56
N GLU A 30 -23.92 12.30 9.81
CA GLU A 30 -23.56 10.96 10.26
C GLU A 30 -24.69 9.96 10.02
N LYS A 31 -24.33 8.79 9.49
CA LYS A 31 -25.19 7.62 9.33
C LYS A 31 -24.58 6.45 10.10
N ASN A 32 -24.96 6.29 11.36
CA ASN A 32 -24.47 5.20 12.20
C ASN A 32 -25.22 3.90 11.89
N MET A 33 -24.49 2.87 11.45
CA MET A 33 -25.08 1.61 11.01
C MET A 33 -25.71 0.73 12.10
N LYS A 34 -25.34 0.94 13.38
CA LYS A 34 -25.90 0.18 14.50
C LYS A 34 -27.14 0.86 15.09
N GLU A 35 -27.49 2.04 14.59
CA GLU A 35 -28.58 2.89 15.06
C GLU A 35 -29.45 3.27 13.85
N GLU A 36 -29.84 4.54 13.73
CA GLU A 36 -30.80 5.03 12.73
C GLU A 36 -30.28 4.96 11.27
N GLY A 37 -28.96 4.85 11.07
CA GLY A 37 -28.32 4.85 9.75
C GLY A 37 -28.20 3.48 9.08
N LYS A 38 -28.81 2.42 9.64
CA LYS A 38 -28.71 1.05 9.09
C LYS A 38 -29.28 0.93 7.69
N GLU A 39 -30.48 1.46 7.46
CA GLU A 39 -31.17 1.39 6.17
C GLU A 39 -30.47 2.23 5.11
N ASP A 40 -30.03 3.45 5.50
CA ASP A 40 -29.23 4.34 4.66
C ASP A 40 -27.96 3.64 4.16
N PHE A 41 -27.22 2.98 5.07
CA PHE A 41 -26.01 2.27 4.68
C PHE A 41 -26.31 1.07 3.78
N GLN A 42 -27.37 0.31 4.05
CA GLN A 42 -27.74 -0.83 3.19
C GLN A 42 -28.05 -0.38 1.76
N ALA A 43 -28.81 0.71 1.60
CA ALA A 43 -29.09 1.30 0.30
C ALA A 43 -27.81 1.79 -0.38
N PHE A 44 -26.97 2.53 0.33
CA PHE A 44 -25.69 3.02 -0.16
C PHE A 44 -24.74 1.88 -0.58
N TYR A 45 -24.59 0.86 0.26
CA TYR A 45 -23.73 -0.29 -0.01
C TYR A 45 -24.23 -1.09 -1.22
N LYS A 46 -25.56 -1.27 -1.36
CA LYS A 46 -26.14 -1.95 -2.52
C LYS A 46 -25.85 -1.20 -3.82
N ALA A 47 -25.93 0.12 -3.81
CA ALA A 47 -25.66 0.96 -4.98
C ALA A 47 -24.16 1.04 -5.33
N ASN A 48 -23.28 0.94 -4.32
CA ASN A 48 -21.85 1.21 -4.47
C ASN A 48 -20.95 0.00 -4.17
N ARG A 49 -21.48 -1.22 -4.25
CA ARG A 49 -20.77 -2.45 -3.81
C ARG A 49 -19.39 -2.64 -4.43
N ASN A 50 -19.20 -2.22 -5.68
CA ASN A 50 -17.92 -2.35 -6.39
C ASN A 50 -16.87 -1.32 -5.93
N ALA A 51 -17.29 -0.24 -5.26
CA ALA A 51 -16.43 0.82 -4.75
C ALA A 51 -16.18 0.71 -3.23
N ILE A 52 -16.80 -0.26 -2.56
CA ILE A 52 -16.62 -0.52 -1.13
C ILE A 52 -15.83 -1.80 -0.95
N PHE A 53 -14.67 -1.69 -0.30
CA PHE A 53 -13.91 -2.85 0.11
C PHE A 53 -14.58 -3.53 1.32
N ARG A 54 -14.62 -4.87 1.26
CA ARG A 54 -15.09 -5.73 2.35
C ARG A 54 -14.06 -6.83 2.58
N GLY A 55 -13.36 -6.75 3.69
CA GLY A 55 -12.42 -7.77 4.14
C GLY A 55 -13.09 -8.94 4.86
N PRO A 56 -12.30 -9.93 5.32
CA PRO A 56 -12.80 -11.08 6.08
C PRO A 56 -13.52 -10.68 7.37
N GLU A 57 -13.06 -9.61 8.03
CA GLU A 57 -13.64 -9.08 9.27
C GLU A 57 -14.84 -8.13 9.03
N GLY A 58 -15.16 -7.83 7.77
CA GLY A 58 -16.30 -7.00 7.40
C GLY A 58 -15.90 -5.73 6.63
N ILE A 59 -16.63 -4.64 6.90
CA ILE A 59 -16.46 -3.37 6.20
C ILE A 59 -15.61 -2.45 7.07
N GLU A 60 -14.59 -1.85 6.46
CA GLU A 60 -13.74 -0.87 7.15
C GLU A 60 -14.44 0.48 7.29
N PHE A 61 -14.40 1.04 8.50
CA PHE A 61 -14.93 2.36 8.82
C PHE A 61 -13.82 3.31 9.29
N PRO A 62 -13.96 4.63 9.09
CA PRO A 62 -15.11 5.32 8.50
C PRO A 62 -15.19 5.18 6.97
N ILE A 63 -16.39 5.41 6.43
CA ILE A 63 -16.60 5.65 5.00
C ILE A 63 -17.19 7.05 4.85
N ILE A 64 -16.64 7.86 3.96
CA ILE A 64 -17.25 9.14 3.57
C ILE A 64 -17.69 9.13 2.12
N TYR A 65 -18.73 9.91 1.84
CA TYR A 65 -19.29 10.12 0.51
C TYR A 65 -19.71 11.58 0.35
N ASP A 66 -19.20 12.27 -0.67
CA ASP A 66 -19.53 13.68 -0.96
C ASP A 66 -20.61 13.84 -2.05
N GLY A 67 -21.10 12.75 -2.63
CA GLY A 67 -21.99 12.75 -3.80
C GLY A 67 -21.33 12.24 -5.09
N GLU A 68 -20.01 12.12 -5.10
CA GLU A 68 -19.23 11.63 -6.24
C GLU A 68 -18.14 10.63 -5.79
N ASN A 69 -17.44 10.96 -4.71
CA ASN A 69 -16.24 10.30 -4.23
C ASN A 69 -16.53 9.50 -2.97
N ILE A 70 -16.11 8.24 -2.98
CA ILE A 70 -16.14 7.36 -1.82
C ILE A 70 -14.71 7.22 -1.30
N ARG A 71 -14.54 7.38 0.01
CA ARG A 71 -13.27 7.11 0.70
C ARG A 71 -13.54 6.24 1.92
N GLN A 72 -12.71 5.25 2.13
CA GLN A 72 -12.89 4.23 3.16
C GLN A 72 -11.60 4.03 3.93
N SER A 73 -11.72 3.77 5.24
CA SER A 73 -10.64 3.71 6.23
C SER A 73 -10.04 5.08 6.57
N ILE A 74 -9.45 5.19 7.75
CA ILE A 74 -9.01 6.49 8.30
C ILE A 74 -7.96 7.19 7.43
N GLY A 75 -6.99 6.47 6.86
CA GLY A 75 -5.93 7.08 6.03
C GLY A 75 -6.51 7.79 4.80
N ALA A 76 -7.26 7.06 3.97
CA ALA A 76 -7.87 7.62 2.77
C ALA A 76 -8.94 8.69 3.07
N VAL A 77 -9.69 8.53 4.16
CA VAL A 77 -10.67 9.52 4.62
C VAL A 77 -9.97 10.83 4.99
N MET A 78 -8.94 10.77 5.83
CA MET A 78 -8.22 11.98 6.23
C MET A 78 -7.51 12.64 5.06
N ALA A 79 -6.87 11.87 4.18
CA ALA A 79 -6.23 12.41 2.99
C ALA A 79 -7.18 13.23 2.12
N PHE A 80 -8.39 12.71 1.91
CA PHE A 80 -9.42 13.38 1.13
C PHE A 80 -10.01 14.60 1.85
N LEU A 81 -10.23 14.52 3.16
CA LEU A 81 -10.76 15.66 3.93
C LEU A 81 -9.76 16.83 3.99
N TYR A 82 -8.45 16.54 4.07
CA TYR A 82 -7.40 17.55 4.05
C TYR A 82 -7.19 18.18 2.67
N HIS A 83 -7.09 17.36 1.63
CA HIS A 83 -6.53 17.80 0.33
C HIS A 83 -7.31 17.29 -0.90
N GLY A 84 -8.49 16.71 -0.71
CA GLY A 84 -9.32 16.17 -1.77
C GLY A 84 -8.60 15.09 -2.58
N LYS A 85 -8.76 15.13 -3.91
CA LYS A 85 -8.17 14.16 -4.85
C LYS A 85 -6.66 14.31 -5.07
N LYS A 86 -6.00 15.34 -4.50
CA LYS A 86 -4.54 15.54 -4.65
C LYS A 86 -3.75 14.32 -4.19
N LEU A 87 -4.23 13.65 -3.15
CA LEU A 87 -3.55 12.52 -2.52
C LEU A 87 -4.03 11.15 -3.00
N ASP A 88 -4.81 11.12 -4.08
CA ASP A 88 -5.17 9.86 -4.72
C ASP A 88 -3.89 9.14 -5.19
N GLY A 89 -3.83 7.83 -4.96
CA GLY A 89 -2.65 7.00 -5.19
C GLY A 89 -1.72 6.87 -3.99
N PHE A 90 -1.63 7.87 -3.10
CA PHE A 90 -0.90 7.73 -1.83
C PHE A 90 -1.66 6.90 -0.80
N PHE A 91 -2.98 6.90 -0.86
CA PHE A 91 -3.81 6.17 0.09
C PHE A 91 -4.79 5.23 -0.62
N SER A 92 -4.88 4.00 -0.12
CA SER A 92 -5.93 3.05 -0.43
C SER A 92 -6.74 2.72 0.83
N VAL A 93 -7.67 1.79 0.73
CA VAL A 93 -8.31 1.22 1.92
C VAL A 93 -7.27 0.48 2.74
N GLY A 94 -7.06 0.92 3.98
CA GLY A 94 -6.29 0.20 4.99
C GLY A 94 -7.14 -0.89 5.65
N THR A 95 -6.51 -2.01 5.96
CA THR A 95 -7.15 -3.23 6.52
C THR A 95 -6.69 -3.55 7.95
N MET A 96 -5.66 -2.87 8.45
CA MET A 96 -5.18 -3.07 9.81
C MET A 96 -6.07 -2.36 10.84
N HIS A 97 -6.24 -3.01 11.99
CA HIS A 97 -7.14 -2.56 13.06
C HIS A 97 -6.39 -1.92 14.24
N LYS A 98 -7.14 -1.52 15.27
CA LYS A 98 -6.64 -0.88 16.51
C LYS A 98 -5.85 0.41 16.20
N GLU A 99 -4.61 0.51 16.67
CA GLU A 99 -3.75 1.66 16.46
C GLU A 99 -2.99 1.65 15.12
N TRP A 100 -3.16 0.65 14.25
CA TRP A 100 -2.39 0.55 13.01
C TRP A 100 -3.10 1.13 11.80
N VAL A 101 -2.40 1.90 10.97
CA VAL A 101 -2.88 2.39 9.68
C VAL A 101 -1.93 1.92 8.58
N ASP A 102 -2.48 1.16 7.64
CA ASP A 102 -1.88 0.69 6.41
C ASP A 102 -2.59 1.30 5.19
N GLY A 103 -2.28 0.80 4.00
CA GLY A 103 -2.80 1.35 2.74
C GLY A 103 -2.15 2.68 2.38
N ILE A 104 -0.91 2.91 2.81
CA ILE A 104 -0.11 4.11 2.54
C ILE A 104 0.97 3.74 1.52
N HIS A 105 0.96 4.36 0.34
CA HIS A 105 1.77 3.97 -0.81
C HIS A 105 2.63 5.13 -1.32
N VAL A 106 3.89 5.20 -0.90
CA VAL A 106 4.82 6.29 -1.29
C VAL A 106 4.97 6.40 -2.80
N SER A 107 4.99 5.26 -3.48
CA SER A 107 5.21 5.17 -4.93
C SER A 107 3.97 5.38 -5.77
N GLY A 108 2.78 5.28 -5.17
CA GLY A 108 1.50 5.32 -5.90
C GLY A 108 0.96 6.73 -6.13
N GLY A 109 1.39 7.69 -5.31
CA GLY A 109 0.93 9.07 -5.39
C GLY A 109 1.79 9.97 -6.28
N ASN A 110 1.28 11.17 -6.57
CA ASN A 110 1.99 12.17 -7.34
C ASN A 110 2.99 12.93 -6.44
N PRO A 111 4.31 12.87 -6.72
CA PRO A 111 5.32 13.47 -5.86
C PRO A 111 5.24 15.00 -5.74
N LYS A 112 4.49 15.68 -6.62
CA LYS A 112 4.20 17.11 -6.48
C LYS A 112 3.50 17.46 -5.15
N TYR A 113 2.73 16.53 -4.59
CA TYR A 113 1.96 16.73 -3.36
C TYR A 113 2.65 16.15 -2.12
N THR A 114 3.98 16.17 -2.10
CA THR A 114 4.78 15.63 -0.99
C THR A 114 4.44 16.29 0.34
N GLU A 115 4.30 17.63 0.39
CA GLU A 115 3.98 18.30 1.66
C GLU A 115 2.59 17.93 2.17
N GLU A 116 1.59 17.95 1.29
CA GLU A 116 0.22 17.53 1.64
C GLU A 116 0.17 16.07 2.12
N PHE A 117 0.95 15.19 1.50
CA PHE A 117 1.05 13.80 1.92
C PHE A 117 1.63 13.67 3.33
N LEU A 118 2.75 14.35 3.60
CA LEU A 118 3.42 14.32 4.90
C LEU A 118 2.58 14.99 6.00
N GLU A 119 1.80 16.02 5.67
CA GLU A 119 0.84 16.63 6.60
C GLU A 119 -0.17 15.61 7.13
N VAL A 120 -0.72 14.77 6.25
CA VAL A 120 -1.66 13.71 6.65
C VAL A 120 -0.97 12.65 7.52
N LEU A 121 0.25 12.24 7.18
CA LEU A 121 1.00 11.28 8.01
C LEU A 121 1.28 11.83 9.41
N ARG A 122 1.69 13.10 9.52
CA ARG A 122 1.87 13.79 10.81
C ARG A 122 0.57 13.84 11.60
N PHE A 123 -0.55 14.16 10.96
CA PHE A 123 -1.86 14.15 11.60
C PHE A 123 -2.18 12.77 12.19
N LEU A 124 -1.96 11.69 11.43
CA LEU A 124 -2.21 10.33 11.90
C LEU A 124 -1.29 9.98 13.09
N LYS A 125 0.00 10.32 13.03
CA LYS A 125 0.94 10.12 14.16
C LYS A 125 0.54 10.90 15.40
N ASN A 126 0.11 12.15 15.25
CA ASN A 126 -0.37 13.00 16.35
C ASN A 126 -1.65 12.45 17.01
N ASN A 127 -2.40 11.62 16.30
CA ASN A 127 -3.55 10.88 16.82
C ASN A 127 -3.18 9.49 17.38
N ASN A 128 -1.89 9.25 17.68
CA ASN A 128 -1.36 8.02 18.27
C ASN A 128 -1.50 6.77 17.39
N PHE A 129 -1.63 6.93 16.07
CA PHE A 129 -1.56 5.80 15.16
C PHE A 129 -0.10 5.37 14.91
N LYS A 130 0.07 4.07 14.67
CA LYS A 130 1.27 3.48 14.09
C LYS A 130 1.04 3.28 12.60
N LEU A 131 2.04 3.64 11.79
CA LEU A 131 1.91 3.66 10.34
C LEU A 131 2.73 2.53 9.73
N GLN A 132 2.07 1.69 8.93
CA GLN A 132 2.73 0.82 7.97
C GLN A 132 2.73 1.54 6.62
N VAL A 133 3.91 1.85 6.13
CA VAL A 133 4.12 2.52 4.85
C VAL A 133 4.67 1.53 3.85
N ASP A 134 4.11 1.52 2.65
CA ASP A 134 4.54 0.67 1.56
C ASP A 134 5.18 1.51 0.44
N THR A 135 6.21 0.96 -0.21
CA THR A 135 6.89 1.58 -1.36
C THR A 135 7.35 0.51 -2.34
N ASN A 136 7.52 0.87 -3.61
CA ASN A 136 8.27 0.08 -4.59
C ASN A 136 9.64 0.72 -4.92
N GLY A 137 10.14 1.62 -4.08
CA GLY A 137 11.41 2.29 -4.27
C GLY A 137 11.36 3.61 -5.04
N LYS A 138 10.27 3.90 -5.78
CA LYS A 138 10.05 5.23 -6.34
C LYS A 138 9.85 6.28 -5.24
N ASN A 139 10.11 7.54 -5.62
CA ASN A 139 9.95 8.73 -4.80
C ASN A 139 10.87 8.71 -3.56
N SER A 140 12.16 8.39 -3.75
CA SER A 140 13.12 8.24 -2.64
C SER A 140 13.25 9.48 -1.77
N SER A 141 13.04 10.68 -2.34
CA SER A 141 13.03 11.95 -1.60
C SER A 141 11.89 12.03 -0.59
N ILE A 142 10.72 11.49 -0.91
CA ILE A 142 9.57 11.39 0.01
C ILE A 142 9.88 10.38 1.10
N LEU A 143 10.41 9.21 0.73
CA LEU A 143 10.76 8.16 1.67
C LEU A 143 11.80 8.65 2.70
N LYS A 144 12.81 9.40 2.24
CA LYS A 144 13.81 10.05 3.10
C LYS A 144 13.16 10.96 4.14
N ARG A 145 12.16 11.75 3.74
CA ARG A 145 11.43 12.61 4.68
C ARG A 145 10.56 11.86 5.66
N ILE A 146 9.92 10.76 5.22
CA ILE A 146 9.18 9.87 6.12
C ILE A 146 10.11 9.31 7.20
N PHE A 147 11.32 8.93 6.83
CA PHE A 147 12.34 8.48 7.78
C PHE A 147 12.76 9.60 8.74
N GLU A 148 13.19 10.75 8.21
CA GLU A 148 13.69 11.89 9.01
C GLU A 148 12.65 12.40 10.02
N GLU A 149 11.37 12.31 9.68
CA GLU A 149 10.25 12.76 10.51
C GLU A 149 9.63 11.63 11.36
N ASN A 150 10.18 10.41 11.33
CA ASN A 150 9.66 9.24 12.05
C ASN A 150 8.18 8.93 11.75
N LEU A 151 7.79 9.03 10.48
CA LEU A 151 6.40 8.86 10.01
C LEU A 151 6.08 7.43 9.57
N ALA A 152 6.97 6.47 9.78
CA ALA A 152 6.72 5.05 9.53
C ALA A 152 7.21 4.20 10.71
N ASP A 153 6.30 3.41 11.30
CA ASP A 153 6.63 2.45 12.35
C ASP A 153 7.05 1.10 11.77
N VAL A 154 6.54 0.78 10.57
CA VAL A 154 6.95 -0.36 9.74
C VAL A 154 7.01 0.10 8.29
N LEU A 155 8.11 -0.20 7.62
CA LEU A 155 8.26 0.01 6.17
C LEU A 155 8.22 -1.32 5.42
N ILE A 156 7.38 -1.42 4.39
CA ILE A 156 7.38 -2.57 3.47
C ILE A 156 7.85 -2.09 2.10
N MET A 157 9.00 -2.60 1.65
CA MET A 157 9.46 -2.34 0.29
C MET A 157 9.14 -3.52 -0.63
N ASN A 158 8.31 -3.27 -1.63
CA ASN A 158 8.02 -4.16 -2.75
C ASN A 158 9.09 -3.99 -3.82
N VAL A 159 10.12 -4.83 -3.82
CA VAL A 159 11.09 -4.86 -4.91
C VAL A 159 10.47 -5.63 -6.06
N LEU A 160 10.22 -4.95 -7.17
CA LEU A 160 9.38 -5.52 -8.23
C LEU A 160 10.03 -6.71 -8.94
N GLY A 161 11.35 -6.71 -9.06
CA GLY A 161 12.12 -7.75 -9.74
C GLY A 161 13.57 -7.29 -9.98
N PRO A 162 14.30 -7.94 -10.90
CA PRO A 162 15.65 -7.54 -11.23
C PRO A 162 15.66 -6.16 -11.91
N GLU A 163 16.74 -5.40 -11.75
CA GLU A 163 16.91 -4.03 -12.26
C GLU A 163 16.48 -3.90 -13.74
N LYS A 164 16.87 -4.84 -14.59
CA LYS A 164 16.57 -4.87 -16.03
C LYS A 164 15.06 -4.95 -16.37
N LEU A 165 14.23 -5.46 -15.46
CA LEU A 165 12.79 -5.61 -15.66
C LEU A 165 11.97 -4.56 -14.88
N TYR A 166 12.62 -3.71 -14.07
CA TYR A 166 11.90 -2.86 -13.12
C TYR A 166 10.91 -1.90 -13.79
N GLY A 167 11.32 -1.25 -14.89
CA GLY A 167 10.45 -0.33 -15.64
C GLY A 167 9.24 -1.05 -16.26
N GLN A 168 9.46 -2.23 -16.85
CA GLN A 168 8.37 -3.07 -17.37
C GLN A 168 7.37 -3.42 -16.26
N LEU A 169 7.86 -3.80 -15.08
CA LEU A 169 7.03 -4.22 -13.94
C LEU A 169 6.30 -3.05 -13.29
N ALA A 170 6.91 -1.86 -13.28
CA ALA A 170 6.25 -0.64 -12.84
C ALA A 170 5.22 -0.13 -13.87
N GLY A 171 5.35 -0.52 -15.14
CA GLY A 171 4.48 -0.08 -16.23
C GLY A 171 4.79 1.34 -16.72
N GLU A 172 5.96 1.87 -16.38
CA GLU A 172 6.41 3.23 -16.70
C GLU A 172 7.94 3.29 -16.75
N GLU A 173 8.49 4.38 -17.27
CA GLU A 173 9.93 4.65 -17.19
C GLU A 173 10.33 4.95 -15.74
N ILE A 174 11.38 4.30 -15.26
CA ILE A 174 11.83 4.41 -13.87
C ILE A 174 13.27 4.88 -13.80
N ASP A 175 13.53 5.88 -12.96
CA ASP A 175 14.87 6.19 -12.50
C ASP A 175 15.31 5.10 -11.50
N ILE A 176 16.09 4.14 -11.98
CA ILE A 176 16.63 3.07 -11.16
C ILE A 176 17.51 3.60 -10.02
N GLU A 177 18.21 4.73 -10.23
CA GLU A 177 19.01 5.33 -9.17
C GLU A 177 18.12 5.83 -8.03
N ASP A 178 16.86 6.19 -8.31
CA ASP A 178 15.87 6.49 -7.27
C ASP A 178 15.52 5.27 -6.43
N VAL A 179 15.32 4.13 -7.08
CA VAL A 179 15.07 2.85 -6.40
C VAL A 179 16.26 2.45 -5.53
N LYS A 180 17.49 2.62 -6.04
CA LYS A 180 18.74 2.37 -5.28
C LYS A 180 18.85 3.28 -4.06
N ARG A 181 18.53 4.58 -4.19
CA ARG A 181 18.47 5.52 -3.06
C ARG A 181 17.46 5.07 -2.00
N SER A 182 16.29 4.59 -2.41
CA SER A 182 15.30 4.02 -1.48
C SER A 182 15.82 2.76 -0.80
N LEU A 183 16.44 1.83 -1.53
CA LEU A 183 17.04 0.61 -0.96
C LEU A 183 18.09 0.94 0.11
N ALA A 184 18.93 1.95 -0.13
CA ALA A 184 19.95 2.38 0.81
C ALA A 184 19.36 2.95 2.12
N LEU A 185 18.13 3.47 2.09
CA LEU A 185 17.44 4.00 3.27
C LEU A 185 16.74 2.91 4.10
N ILE A 186 16.37 1.77 3.49
CA ILE A 186 15.57 0.74 4.14
C ILE A 186 16.14 0.29 5.51
N PRO A 187 17.45 -0.01 5.64
CA PRO A 187 18.02 -0.49 6.90
C PRO A 187 17.92 0.51 8.07
N GLU A 188 17.71 1.79 7.78
CA GLU A 188 17.62 2.85 8.79
C GLU A 188 16.25 2.87 9.49
N PHE A 189 15.21 2.30 8.89
CA PHE A 189 13.87 2.29 9.48
C PHE A 189 13.80 1.39 10.71
N PRO A 190 13.01 1.76 11.74
CA PRO A 190 12.96 1.02 13.01
C PRO A 190 12.50 -0.43 12.84
N LYS A 191 11.60 -0.67 11.88
CA LYS A 191 11.19 -1.99 11.42
C LYS A 191 10.96 -1.93 9.92
N PHE A 192 11.44 -2.93 9.21
CA PHE A 192 11.20 -3.03 7.78
C PHE A 192 11.08 -4.49 7.34
N LYS A 193 10.50 -4.65 6.14
CA LYS A 193 10.47 -5.91 5.40
C LYS A 193 10.65 -5.61 3.93
N ILE A 194 11.49 -6.38 3.26
CA ILE A 194 11.60 -6.34 1.81
C ILE A 194 10.81 -7.54 1.27
N GLN A 195 10.05 -7.35 0.21
CA GLN A 195 9.32 -8.45 -0.42
C GLN A 195 9.30 -8.35 -1.94
N THR A 196 9.25 -9.50 -2.59
CA THR A 196 9.09 -9.63 -4.04
C THR A 196 8.02 -10.66 -4.33
N THR A 197 7.04 -10.27 -5.15
CA THR A 197 6.07 -11.23 -5.69
C THR A 197 6.62 -11.80 -6.99
N ILE A 198 6.64 -13.13 -7.10
CA ILE A 198 7.05 -13.84 -8.32
C ILE A 198 5.92 -13.71 -9.34
N VAL A 199 5.96 -12.65 -10.13
CA VAL A 199 4.94 -12.32 -11.12
C VAL A 199 5.27 -12.87 -12.50
N PRO A 200 4.27 -13.10 -13.36
CA PRO A 200 4.50 -13.30 -14.78
C PRO A 200 5.00 -12.02 -15.45
N VAL A 201 5.87 -12.21 -16.44
CA VAL A 201 6.37 -11.15 -17.32
C VAL A 201 6.23 -11.56 -18.78
N THR A 202 5.93 -10.57 -19.62
CA THR A 202 5.94 -10.74 -21.07
C THR A 202 7.38 -10.60 -21.56
N ARG A 203 7.88 -11.64 -22.23
CA ARG A 203 9.23 -11.70 -22.79
C ARG A 203 9.27 -11.07 -24.18
N GLU A 204 10.48 -10.82 -24.70
CA GLU A 204 10.68 -10.22 -26.02
C GLU A 204 10.08 -11.06 -27.16
N ASP A 205 10.07 -12.38 -27.00
CA ASP A 205 9.45 -13.33 -27.95
C ASP A 205 7.91 -13.38 -27.83
N GLY A 206 7.30 -12.55 -26.98
CA GLY A 206 5.87 -12.49 -26.73
C GLY A 206 5.35 -13.56 -25.77
N THR A 207 6.19 -14.47 -25.28
CA THR A 207 5.78 -15.46 -24.29
C THR A 207 5.53 -14.81 -22.93
N VAL A 208 4.65 -15.41 -22.14
CA VAL A 208 4.36 -14.98 -20.77
C VAL A 208 4.76 -16.10 -19.83
N ASN A 209 5.76 -15.84 -18.99
CA ASN A 209 6.24 -16.79 -17.99
C ASN A 209 6.50 -16.05 -16.68
N TYR A 210 6.42 -16.78 -15.57
CA TYR A 210 6.91 -16.27 -14.28
C TYR A 210 8.39 -15.89 -14.35
N PHE A 211 8.84 -15.11 -13.38
CA PHE A 211 10.28 -15.00 -13.14
C PHE A 211 10.90 -16.39 -13.01
N THR A 212 12.16 -16.50 -13.39
CA THR A 212 12.96 -17.69 -13.11
C THR A 212 13.56 -17.62 -11.69
N PRO A 213 14.00 -18.75 -11.11
CA PRO A 213 14.78 -18.73 -9.88
C PRO A 213 16.02 -17.82 -9.97
N GLU A 214 16.68 -17.79 -11.13
CA GLU A 214 17.82 -16.93 -11.43
C GLU A 214 17.45 -15.44 -11.35
N GLU A 215 16.31 -15.03 -11.90
CA GLU A 215 15.85 -13.63 -11.83
C GLU A 215 15.49 -13.20 -10.41
N ILE A 216 14.98 -14.12 -9.58
CA ILE A 216 14.82 -13.87 -8.14
C ILE A 216 16.18 -13.79 -7.43
N GLY A 217 17.17 -14.57 -7.86
CA GLY A 217 18.56 -14.41 -7.41
C GLY A 217 19.14 -13.04 -7.77
N GLU A 218 18.94 -12.58 -9.00
CA GLU A 218 19.33 -11.23 -9.46
C GLU A 218 18.62 -10.14 -8.65
N THR A 219 17.32 -10.32 -8.36
CA THR A 219 16.57 -9.40 -7.49
C THR A 219 17.16 -9.35 -6.08
N ALA A 220 17.48 -10.50 -5.51
CA ALA A 220 18.10 -10.59 -4.18
C ALA A 220 19.49 -9.94 -4.14
N LYS A 221 20.27 -10.08 -5.23
CA LYS A 221 21.55 -9.40 -5.42
C LYS A 221 21.37 -7.87 -5.51
N PHE A 222 20.39 -7.40 -6.28
CA PHE A 222 20.06 -5.98 -6.37
C PHE A 222 19.70 -5.39 -4.99
N ILE A 223 18.94 -6.13 -4.18
CA ILE A 223 18.64 -5.76 -2.79
C ILE A 223 19.92 -5.67 -1.95
N GLU A 224 20.83 -6.64 -2.07
CA GLU A 224 22.10 -6.62 -1.33
C GLU A 224 22.93 -5.39 -1.69
N GLU A 225 23.10 -5.14 -2.99
CA GLU A 225 23.88 -4.00 -3.49
C GLU A 225 23.28 -2.67 -3.03
N GLY A 226 21.95 -2.53 -3.05
CA GLY A 226 21.27 -1.31 -2.62
C GLY A 226 21.28 -1.10 -1.10
N THR A 227 21.11 -2.16 -0.31
CA THR A 227 21.08 -2.07 1.17
C THR A 227 22.47 -2.17 1.82
N GLY A 228 23.48 -2.59 1.07
CA GLY A 228 24.83 -2.88 1.57
C GLY A 228 24.93 -4.14 2.44
N THR A 229 23.89 -4.99 2.49
CA THR A 229 23.89 -6.18 3.35
C THR A 229 23.05 -7.33 2.80
N LYS A 230 23.45 -8.57 3.15
CA LYS A 230 22.69 -9.80 2.87
C LYS A 230 21.66 -10.14 3.94
N LYS A 231 21.65 -9.40 5.05
CA LYS A 231 20.91 -9.77 6.27
C LYS A 231 19.56 -9.07 6.37
N ASN A 232 18.92 -8.78 5.23
CA ASN A 232 17.60 -8.16 5.24
C ASN A 232 16.50 -9.20 5.50
N PRO A 233 15.43 -8.85 6.23
CA PRO A 233 14.18 -9.63 6.25
C PRO A 233 13.52 -9.58 4.87
N TYR A 234 13.87 -10.54 4.01
CA TYR A 234 13.38 -10.64 2.64
C TYR A 234 12.34 -11.75 2.50
N VAL A 235 11.21 -11.46 1.86
CA VAL A 235 10.12 -12.42 1.66
C VAL A 235 9.80 -12.56 0.18
N ILE A 236 9.70 -13.80 -0.30
CA ILE A 236 9.19 -14.09 -1.64
C ILE A 236 7.74 -14.57 -1.58
N LYS A 237 6.93 -14.12 -2.53
CA LYS A 237 5.49 -14.39 -2.59
C LYS A 237 5.09 -15.02 -3.91
N ALA A 238 4.08 -15.88 -3.88
CA ALA A 238 3.44 -16.36 -5.09
C ALA A 238 2.46 -15.31 -5.63
N PHE A 239 2.52 -15.05 -6.93
CA PHE A 239 1.44 -14.32 -7.60
C PHE A 239 0.18 -15.19 -7.69
N ASN A 240 -1.00 -14.58 -7.56
CA ASN A 240 -2.28 -15.26 -7.77
C ASN A 240 -2.86 -14.87 -9.14
N PRO A 241 -2.80 -15.75 -10.16
CA PRO A 241 -3.39 -15.50 -11.48
C PRO A 241 -4.83 -15.02 -11.45
N LYS A 242 -5.65 -15.57 -10.56
CA LYS A 242 -7.11 -15.35 -10.55
C LYS A 242 -7.50 -13.91 -10.22
N THR A 243 -6.62 -13.18 -9.52
CA THR A 243 -6.86 -11.78 -9.17
C THR A 243 -6.35 -10.80 -10.22
N SER A 244 -5.68 -11.27 -11.27
CA SER A 244 -5.15 -10.41 -12.32
C SER A 244 -6.25 -9.80 -13.19
N SER A 245 -6.07 -8.54 -13.56
CA SER A 245 -6.84 -7.88 -14.63
C SER A 245 -6.32 -8.21 -16.03
N ASN A 246 -5.09 -8.71 -16.17
CA ASN A 246 -4.52 -9.09 -17.46
C ASN A 246 -5.00 -10.51 -17.85
N PRO A 247 -5.74 -10.68 -18.96
CA PRO A 247 -6.26 -11.98 -19.37
C PRO A 247 -5.19 -13.05 -19.56
N ALA A 248 -4.00 -12.68 -20.09
CA ALA A 248 -2.90 -13.62 -20.30
C ALA A 248 -2.30 -14.10 -18.97
N TYR A 249 -2.32 -13.26 -17.93
CA TYR A 249 -1.81 -13.63 -16.61
C TYR A 249 -2.84 -14.45 -15.87
N LYS A 250 -4.13 -14.16 -16.06
CA LYS A 250 -5.25 -14.86 -15.45
C LYS A 250 -5.38 -16.32 -15.92
N SER A 251 -4.90 -16.64 -17.12
CA SER A 251 -4.89 -18.00 -17.67
C SER A 251 -3.71 -18.86 -17.20
N LEU A 252 -2.76 -18.32 -16.43
CA LEU A 252 -1.63 -19.10 -15.92
C LEU A 252 -2.03 -19.98 -14.75
N GLU A 253 -1.38 -21.13 -14.65
CA GLU A 253 -1.45 -21.94 -13.44
C GLU A 253 -0.71 -21.25 -12.28
N PRO A 254 -1.23 -21.33 -11.04
CA PRO A 254 -0.54 -20.79 -9.87
C PRO A 254 0.83 -21.45 -9.64
N LEU A 255 1.80 -20.68 -9.16
CA LEU A 255 3.08 -21.24 -8.71
C LEU A 255 2.92 -21.95 -7.36
N GLU A 256 3.13 -23.27 -7.36
CA GLU A 256 3.00 -24.08 -6.13
C GLU A 256 4.33 -24.21 -5.37
N ASN A 257 5.47 -24.33 -6.07
CA ASN A 257 6.77 -24.60 -5.45
C ASN A 257 7.73 -23.41 -5.54
N LEU A 258 7.91 -22.71 -4.41
CA LEU A 258 8.79 -21.55 -4.30
C LEU A 258 10.20 -21.89 -3.77
N PHE A 259 10.49 -23.17 -3.45
CA PHE A 259 11.79 -23.55 -2.89
C PHE A 259 12.98 -23.24 -3.79
N PRO A 260 12.95 -23.48 -5.13
CA PRO A 260 14.07 -23.13 -6.01
C PRO A 260 14.38 -21.63 -6.00
N TYR A 261 13.34 -20.79 -5.97
CA TYR A 261 13.44 -19.33 -5.91
C TYR A 261 14.08 -18.88 -4.59
N ARG A 262 13.61 -19.41 -3.46
CA ARG A 262 14.18 -19.13 -2.14
C ARG A 262 15.66 -19.50 -2.08
N SER A 263 16.02 -20.67 -2.62
CA SER A 263 17.40 -21.14 -2.64
C SER A 263 18.33 -20.18 -3.39
N LYS A 264 17.90 -19.66 -4.54
CA LYS A 264 18.66 -18.66 -5.29
C LYS A 264 18.72 -17.31 -4.58
N ALA A 265 17.61 -16.85 -4.01
CA ALA A 265 17.59 -15.62 -3.21
C ALA A 265 18.55 -15.67 -2.02
N ARG A 266 18.64 -16.80 -1.32
CA ARG A 266 19.50 -16.99 -0.13
C ARG A 266 21.00 -16.86 -0.40
N MET A 267 21.44 -16.87 -1.67
CA MET A 267 22.84 -16.57 -2.03
C MET A 267 23.21 -15.10 -1.73
N TYR A 268 22.22 -14.21 -1.77
CA TYR A 268 22.38 -12.76 -1.60
C TYR A 268 21.52 -12.20 -0.44
N GLN A 269 20.49 -12.90 0.02
CA GLN A 269 19.64 -12.51 1.15
C GLN A 269 19.44 -13.69 2.11
N VAL A 270 20.31 -13.84 3.10
CA VAL A 270 20.40 -15.06 3.93
C VAL A 270 19.14 -15.35 4.75
N PHE A 271 18.34 -14.32 5.06
CA PHE A 271 17.07 -14.45 5.77
C PHE A 271 15.85 -14.49 4.84
N THR A 272 16.02 -14.94 3.59
CA THR A 272 14.88 -15.08 2.68
C THR A 272 13.91 -16.14 3.21
N GLU A 273 12.65 -15.75 3.38
CA GLU A 273 11.52 -16.61 3.71
C GLU A 273 10.49 -16.65 2.56
N ILE A 274 9.65 -17.67 2.53
CA ILE A 274 8.48 -17.72 1.64
C ILE A 274 7.27 -17.23 2.45
N GLU A 275 6.43 -16.38 1.87
CA GLU A 275 5.17 -16.01 2.51
C GLU A 275 4.26 -17.24 2.65
N ASN A 276 3.85 -17.51 3.88
CA ASN A 276 2.97 -18.63 4.23
C ASN A 276 1.52 -18.38 3.81
#